data_AF-A0A5V3MQQ2-F1
#
_entry.id   AF-A0A5V3MQQ2-F1
#
_cell.length_a   1.000
_cell.length_b   1.000
_cell.length_c   1.000
_cell.angle_alpha   90.00
_cell.angle_beta   90.00
_cell.angle_gamma   90.00
#
_symmetry.space_group_name_H-M   'P 1'
#
loop_
_entity.id
_entity.type
_entity.pdbx_description
1 polymer ?
#
loop_
_entity_poly.entity_id
_entity_poly.type
_entity_poly.pdbx_seq_one_letter_code
_entity_poly.pdbx_strand_id
1 'polypeptide(L)'
;MLAGTRNATNGKVFAKDCEKEEGPFFCIGCKKELVLKKGRIKVHHFAHKPPFSCNRGQGETEKHRECKESIYKMLLSMPNVRDVDIEHDLGSAVADVYAVINNVPVAIEVQRSILTVNEITRRTKEYQRLGVHVLWLSLFSTRLVEDRFSPSAWEKWCHATYYGRVYYWVSGLDVIPYHFSDYKLYVEESTWYESGGNERSAGGYYKFSKRYKTPLAGQTVNIAKDFSPKRKAAWNSKTIYIPECSIYLDGQSAWWSK
;
A
#
# COMPACT_ATOMS: atom_id res chain seq x y z
N MET A 1 16.10 -1.90 1.18
CA MET A 1 15.86 -3.34 1.06
C MET A 1 16.29 -4.00 2.35
N LEU A 2 15.49 -4.91 2.85
CA LEU A 2 15.74 -5.66 4.08
C LEU A 2 16.39 -7.01 3.80
N ALA A 3 16.33 -7.50 2.56
CA ALA A 3 16.95 -8.76 2.14
C ALA A 3 17.97 -8.59 0.99
N GLY A 4 18.91 -9.53 0.91
CA GLY A 4 19.97 -9.63 -0.11
C GLY A 4 20.44 -11.08 -0.25
N THR A 5 21.55 -11.32 -0.94
CA THR A 5 22.24 -12.64 -0.98
C THR A 5 23.72 -12.50 -0.63
N ARG A 6 24.34 -13.49 0.05
CA ARG A 6 25.78 -13.49 0.43
C ARG A 6 26.72 -13.95 -0.69
N ASN A 7 26.20 -14.68 -1.65
CA ASN A 7 26.90 -15.15 -2.84
C ASN A 7 25.94 -15.06 -4.03
N ALA A 8 26.48 -15.12 -5.25
CA ALA A 8 25.65 -15.17 -6.46
C ALA A 8 24.72 -16.41 -6.48
N THR A 9 24.94 -17.37 -5.58
CA THR A 9 24.36 -18.73 -5.56
C THR A 9 23.48 -19.01 -4.33
N ASN A 10 22.49 -18.14 -4.10
CA ASN A 10 21.17 -18.47 -3.49
C ASN A 10 20.97 -18.49 -1.95
N GLY A 11 21.91 -18.09 -1.10
CA GLY A 11 21.58 -17.85 0.31
C GLY A 11 20.89 -16.49 0.51
N LYS A 12 19.54 -16.42 0.54
CA LYS A 12 18.83 -15.19 0.94
C LYS A 12 19.17 -14.84 2.38
N VAL A 13 19.57 -13.60 2.61
CA VAL A 13 19.96 -13.11 3.94
C VAL A 13 19.26 -11.82 4.29
N PHE A 14 19.06 -11.63 5.58
CA PHE A 14 18.35 -10.49 6.15
C PHE A 14 19.39 -9.52 6.71
N ALA A 15 19.25 -8.24 6.41
CA ALA A 15 20.25 -7.24 6.81
C ALA A 15 20.48 -7.18 8.33
N LYS A 16 19.43 -7.45 9.12
CA LYS A 16 19.50 -7.50 10.59
C LYS A 16 20.38 -8.65 11.13
N ASP A 17 20.48 -9.74 10.38
CA ASP A 17 21.17 -10.99 10.78
C ASP A 17 22.57 -11.09 10.16
N CYS A 18 23.06 -10.01 9.54
CA CYS A 18 24.37 -9.97 8.91
C CYS A 18 25.32 -8.98 9.60
N GLU A 19 26.60 -9.27 9.55
CA GLU A 19 27.72 -8.38 9.83
C GLU A 19 28.37 -7.89 8.53
N LYS A 20 29.13 -6.79 8.60
CA LYS A 20 29.72 -6.16 7.40
C LYS A 20 30.78 -7.04 6.77
N GLU A 21 31.49 -7.79 7.60
CA GLU A 21 32.59 -8.68 7.26
C GLU A 21 32.10 -9.95 6.53
N GLU A 22 30.80 -10.27 6.64
CA GLU A 22 30.17 -11.40 5.94
C GLU A 22 29.80 -11.10 4.47
N GLY A 23 30.12 -9.89 3.99
CA GLY A 23 29.97 -9.52 2.59
C GLY A 23 30.98 -10.23 1.66
N PRO A 24 30.86 -10.07 0.33
CA PRO A 24 29.98 -9.13 -0.36
C PRO A 24 28.50 -9.57 -0.38
N PHE A 25 27.59 -8.60 -0.40
CA PHE A 25 26.15 -8.85 -0.53
C PHE A 25 25.65 -8.44 -1.91
N PHE A 26 24.59 -9.08 -2.40
CA PHE A 26 24.03 -8.80 -3.72
C PHE A 26 22.51 -8.63 -3.68
N CYS A 27 22.00 -7.79 -4.60
CA CYS A 27 20.57 -7.61 -4.80
C CYS A 27 19.93 -8.87 -5.35
N ILE A 28 18.86 -9.35 -4.70
CA ILE A 28 18.10 -10.53 -5.15
C ILE A 28 17.62 -10.34 -6.60
N GLY A 29 17.26 -9.11 -6.99
CA GLY A 29 16.80 -8.77 -8.34
C GLY A 29 17.93 -8.56 -9.33
N CYS A 30 18.62 -7.41 -9.26
CA CYS A 30 19.58 -7.03 -10.30
C CYS A 30 20.98 -7.65 -10.15
N LYS A 31 21.20 -8.45 -9.09
CA LYS A 31 22.48 -9.11 -8.76
C LYS A 31 23.68 -8.17 -8.60
N LYS A 32 23.45 -6.85 -8.48
CA LYS A 32 24.49 -5.85 -8.19
C LYS A 32 24.83 -5.81 -6.71
N GLU A 33 26.06 -5.41 -6.41
CA GLU A 33 26.61 -5.35 -5.04
C GLU A 33 25.82 -4.38 -4.15
N LEU A 34 25.61 -4.81 -2.91
CA LEU A 34 24.95 -4.08 -1.85
C LEU A 34 25.93 -3.77 -0.71
N VAL A 35 25.70 -2.62 -0.08
CA VAL A 35 26.35 -2.21 1.15
C VAL A 35 25.39 -2.44 2.31
N LEU A 36 25.83 -3.19 3.31
CA LEU A 36 25.11 -3.33 4.58
C LEU A 36 25.21 -2.02 5.37
N LYS A 37 24.06 -1.40 5.64
CA LYS A 37 23.91 -0.22 6.50
C LYS A 37 23.44 -0.68 7.88
N LYS A 38 24.37 -0.70 8.83
CA LYS A 38 24.14 -1.11 10.22
C LYS A 38 24.47 0.05 11.17
N GLY A 39 23.59 0.30 12.12
CA GLY A 39 23.72 1.37 13.12
C GLY A 39 22.77 1.15 14.29
N ARG A 40 22.89 1.96 15.34
CA ARG A 40 22.07 1.82 16.57
C ARG A 40 20.67 2.43 16.45
N ILE A 41 20.47 3.35 15.52
CA ILE A 41 19.25 4.17 15.40
C ILE A 41 18.36 3.69 14.25
N LYS A 42 18.95 3.31 13.12
CA LYS A 42 18.23 2.98 11.89
C LYS A 42 18.12 1.46 11.73
N VAL A 43 16.98 1.01 11.20
CA VAL A 43 16.72 -0.36 10.74
C VAL A 43 17.87 -0.79 9.84
N HIS A 44 18.45 -1.95 10.14
CA HIS A 44 19.54 -2.50 9.35
C HIS A 44 19.01 -2.85 7.97
N HIS A 45 19.68 -2.35 6.93
CA HIS A 45 19.20 -2.50 5.57
C HIS A 45 20.36 -2.57 4.58
N PHE A 46 20.05 -3.10 3.41
CA PHE A 46 20.94 -3.05 2.28
C PHE A 46 20.63 -1.85 1.38
N ALA A 47 21.70 -1.20 0.90
CA ALA A 47 21.66 -0.15 -0.10
C ALA A 47 22.55 -0.55 -1.29
N HIS A 48 22.17 -0.20 -2.52
CA HIS A 48 23.03 -0.47 -3.68
C HIS A 48 24.33 0.35 -3.57
N LYS A 49 25.45 -0.27 -3.92
CA LYS A 49 26.73 0.43 -4.05
C LYS A 49 26.68 1.35 -5.28
N PRO A 50 26.98 2.65 -5.16
CA PRO A 50 27.02 3.55 -6.31
C PRO A 50 27.95 3.02 -7.41
N PRO A 51 27.62 3.23 -8.71
CA PRO A 51 26.50 4.02 -9.23
C PRO A 51 25.20 3.22 -9.44
N PHE A 52 25.12 1.98 -8.94
CA PHE A 52 23.99 1.11 -9.24
C PHE A 52 22.73 1.47 -8.44
N SER A 53 21.56 1.28 -9.05
CA SER A 53 20.27 1.34 -8.38
C SER A 53 19.26 0.44 -9.10
N CYS A 54 18.19 0.03 -8.43
CA CYS A 54 17.06 -0.64 -9.05
C CYS A 54 15.75 -0.36 -8.31
N ASN A 55 14.63 -0.66 -8.96
CA ASN A 55 13.28 -0.40 -8.45
C ASN A 55 12.97 -1.11 -7.12
N ARG A 56 13.69 -2.19 -6.76
CA ARG A 56 13.45 -2.92 -5.49
C ARG A 56 13.85 -2.10 -4.26
N GLY A 57 14.91 -1.29 -4.36
CA GLY A 57 15.41 -0.47 -3.24
C GLY A 57 15.19 1.03 -3.37
N GLN A 58 14.85 1.52 -4.56
CA GLN A 58 14.68 2.95 -4.80
C GLN A 58 13.43 3.50 -4.10
N GLY A 59 13.56 4.68 -3.48
CA GLY A 59 12.44 5.39 -2.84
C GLY A 59 11.96 4.78 -1.52
N GLU A 60 12.67 3.78 -0.98
CA GLU A 60 12.30 3.17 0.29
C GLU A 60 12.78 4.03 1.48
N THR A 61 11.83 4.52 2.28
CA THR A 61 12.08 5.33 3.47
C THR A 61 12.31 4.46 4.70
N GLU A 62 12.78 5.07 5.78
CA GLU A 62 12.95 4.38 7.06
C GLU A 62 11.64 3.82 7.60
N LYS A 63 10.56 4.62 7.56
CA LYS A 63 9.23 4.21 8.02
C LYS A 63 8.65 3.07 7.18
N HIS A 64 9.01 2.99 5.89
CA HIS A 64 8.63 1.86 5.04
C HIS A 64 9.32 0.56 5.49
N ARG A 65 10.62 0.63 5.78
CA ARG A 65 11.39 -0.50 6.32
C ARG A 65 10.85 -0.96 7.67
N GLU A 66 10.58 -0.02 8.56
CA GLU A 66 9.99 -0.28 9.88
C GLU A 66 8.63 -0.98 9.77
N CYS A 67 7.74 -0.49 8.90
CA CYS A 67 6.44 -1.11 8.66
C CYS A 67 6.57 -2.58 8.22
N LYS A 68 7.40 -2.86 7.21
CA LYS A 68 7.63 -4.24 6.74
C LYS A 68 8.23 -5.13 7.81
N GLU A 69 9.25 -4.65 8.53
CA GLU A 69 9.90 -5.42 9.58
C GLU A 69 8.93 -5.69 10.75
N SER A 70 8.09 -4.73 11.11
CA SER A 70 7.09 -4.86 12.16
C SER A 70 6.03 -5.89 11.80
N ILE A 71 5.47 -5.82 10.57
CA ILE A 71 4.51 -6.81 10.06
C ILE A 71 5.17 -8.21 10.05
N TYR A 72 6.36 -8.34 9.48
CA TYR A 72 7.12 -9.60 9.41
C TYR A 72 7.33 -10.22 10.80
N LYS A 73 7.84 -9.45 11.77
CA LYS A 73 8.10 -9.95 13.13
C LYS A 73 6.84 -10.41 13.83
N MET A 74 5.74 -9.67 13.68
CA MET A 74 4.48 -10.04 14.32
C MET A 74 3.86 -11.27 13.66
N LEU A 75 3.93 -11.41 12.33
CA LEU A 75 3.48 -12.62 11.65
C LEU A 75 4.21 -13.89 12.14
N LEU A 76 5.52 -13.81 12.40
CA LEU A 76 6.29 -14.94 12.96
C LEU A 76 5.77 -15.43 14.32
N SER A 77 5.14 -14.55 15.11
CA SER A 77 4.58 -14.90 16.42
C SER A 77 3.14 -15.39 16.38
N MET A 78 2.49 -15.36 15.21
CA MET A 78 1.08 -15.73 15.10
C MET A 78 0.92 -17.26 14.91
N PRO A 79 0.09 -17.93 15.73
CA PRO A 79 -0.05 -19.40 15.67
C PRO A 79 -0.72 -19.90 14.38
N ASN A 80 -1.48 -19.04 13.70
CA ASN A 80 -2.21 -19.36 12.47
C ASN A 80 -1.44 -18.97 11.20
N VAL A 81 -0.15 -18.66 11.32
CA VAL A 81 0.69 -18.16 10.24
C VAL A 81 1.92 -19.05 10.07
N ARG A 82 2.28 -19.35 8.81
CA ARG A 82 3.50 -20.06 8.43
C ARG A 82 4.15 -19.45 7.20
N ASP A 83 5.32 -19.95 6.83
CA ASP A 83 6.06 -19.56 5.62
C ASP A 83 6.23 -18.05 5.47
N VAL A 84 6.56 -17.37 6.58
CA VAL A 84 6.72 -15.91 6.62
C VAL A 84 8.06 -15.53 6.00
N ASP A 85 8.04 -14.59 5.05
CA ASP A 85 9.25 -14.08 4.40
C ASP A 85 9.10 -12.59 4.07
N ILE A 86 10.22 -11.86 4.00
CA ILE A 86 10.27 -10.43 3.69
C ILE A 86 10.94 -10.21 2.34
N GLU A 87 10.41 -9.36 1.48
CA GLU A 87 10.92 -9.22 0.10
C GLU A 87 10.97 -10.58 -0.61
N HIS A 88 9.88 -11.35 -0.50
CA HIS A 88 9.75 -12.71 -1.00
C HIS A 88 9.65 -12.73 -2.52
N ASP A 89 10.58 -13.40 -3.19
CA ASP A 89 10.64 -13.44 -4.66
C ASP A 89 9.78 -14.58 -5.20
N LEU A 90 8.65 -14.24 -5.81
CA LEU A 90 7.73 -15.18 -6.45
C LEU A 90 7.98 -15.29 -7.96
N GLY A 91 9.15 -14.85 -8.44
CA GLY A 91 9.52 -14.84 -9.85
C GLY A 91 9.01 -13.61 -10.60
N SER A 92 7.70 -13.50 -10.82
CA SER A 92 7.10 -12.38 -11.59
C SER A 92 6.72 -11.16 -10.74
N ALA A 93 6.64 -11.36 -9.42
CA ALA A 93 6.43 -10.32 -8.42
C ALA A 93 7.28 -10.61 -7.18
N VAL A 94 7.61 -9.56 -6.44
CA VAL A 94 8.31 -9.67 -5.15
C VAL A 94 7.36 -9.13 -4.09
N ALA A 95 6.94 -9.94 -3.12
CA ALA A 95 6.09 -9.46 -2.04
C ALA A 95 6.91 -8.69 -1.01
N ASP A 96 6.47 -7.52 -0.58
CA ASP A 96 7.13 -6.77 0.51
C ASP A 96 7.18 -7.60 1.80
N VAL A 97 6.06 -8.21 2.18
CA VAL A 97 5.98 -9.29 3.16
C VAL A 97 5.08 -10.39 2.59
N TYR A 98 5.49 -11.64 2.73
CA TYR A 98 4.72 -12.82 2.37
C TYR A 98 4.47 -13.68 3.60
N ALA A 99 3.31 -14.29 3.67
CA ALA A 99 3.01 -15.33 4.65
C ALA A 99 1.86 -16.21 4.18
N VAL A 100 1.78 -17.42 4.72
CA VAL A 100 0.60 -18.28 4.60
C VAL A 100 -0.22 -18.14 5.88
N ILE A 101 -1.34 -17.43 5.80
CA ILE A 101 -2.24 -17.12 6.93
C ILE A 101 -3.49 -17.99 6.81
N ASN A 102 -3.82 -18.82 7.80
CA ASN A 102 -4.96 -19.75 7.72
C ASN A 102 -4.95 -20.62 6.44
N ASN A 103 -3.77 -21.11 6.03
CA ASN A 103 -3.53 -21.83 4.76
C ASN A 103 -3.77 -21.02 3.47
N VAL A 104 -3.88 -19.70 3.56
CA VAL A 104 -4.01 -18.79 2.43
C VAL A 104 -2.67 -18.10 2.17
N PRO A 105 -2.06 -18.24 0.98
CA PRO A 105 -0.91 -17.44 0.58
C PRO A 105 -1.29 -15.96 0.45
N VAL A 106 -0.62 -15.09 1.21
CA VAL A 106 -0.88 -13.65 1.26
C VAL A 106 0.40 -12.86 0.97
N ALA A 107 0.31 -11.92 0.03
CA ALA A 107 1.30 -10.87 -0.19
C ALA A 107 0.79 -9.57 0.44
N ILE A 108 1.55 -8.99 1.36
CA ILE A 108 1.27 -7.71 1.99
C ILE A 108 2.22 -6.68 1.39
N GLU A 109 1.64 -5.68 0.74
CA GLU A 109 2.32 -4.66 -0.05
C GLU A 109 2.21 -3.29 0.60
N VAL A 110 3.36 -2.67 0.87
CA VAL A 110 3.42 -1.32 1.41
C VAL A 110 3.65 -0.36 0.24
N GLN A 111 2.68 0.51 -0.01
CA GLN A 111 2.75 1.44 -1.13
C GLN A 111 3.90 2.43 -0.94
N ARG A 112 4.70 2.57 -2.00
CA ARG A 112 5.74 3.61 -2.16
C ARG A 112 5.25 4.69 -3.11
N SER A 113 5.61 5.94 -2.86
CA SER A 113 5.21 7.09 -3.69
C SER A 113 5.57 6.97 -5.17
N ILE A 114 6.60 6.20 -5.52
CA ILE A 114 7.06 5.97 -6.90
C ILE A 114 6.22 4.93 -7.68
N LEU A 115 5.38 4.13 -7.00
CA LEU A 115 4.59 3.08 -7.67
C LEU A 115 3.41 3.68 -8.43
N THR A 116 3.39 3.44 -9.74
CA THR A 116 2.30 3.85 -10.61
C THR A 116 1.10 2.89 -10.52
N VAL A 117 -0.09 3.36 -10.88
CA VAL A 117 -1.29 2.51 -10.97
C VAL A 117 -1.08 1.33 -11.92
N ASN A 118 -0.33 1.52 -13.01
CA ASN A 118 -0.02 0.45 -13.95
C ASN A 118 0.83 -0.65 -13.29
N GLU A 119 1.81 -0.28 -12.47
CA GLU A 119 2.66 -1.25 -11.77
C GLU A 119 1.89 -1.99 -10.67
N ILE A 120 1.07 -1.29 -9.89
CA ILE A 120 0.18 -1.92 -8.89
C ILE A 120 -0.79 -2.90 -9.57
N THR A 121 -1.35 -2.50 -10.72
CA THR A 121 -2.23 -3.35 -11.52
C THR A 121 -1.50 -4.58 -12.04
N ARG A 122 -0.29 -4.42 -12.60
CA ARG A 122 0.55 -5.52 -13.09
C ARG A 122 0.85 -6.51 -11.97
N ARG A 123 1.37 -6.04 -10.84
CA ARG A 123 1.71 -6.89 -9.69
C ARG A 123 0.49 -7.62 -9.14
N THR A 124 -0.66 -6.95 -9.07
CA THR A 124 -1.92 -7.59 -8.66
C THR A 124 -2.34 -8.74 -9.59
N LYS A 125 -2.16 -8.59 -10.92
CA LYS A 125 -2.37 -9.69 -11.88
C LYS A 125 -1.39 -10.84 -11.68
N GLU A 126 -0.14 -10.54 -11.36
CA GLU A 126 0.87 -11.57 -11.10
C GLU A 126 0.56 -12.37 -9.83
N TYR A 127 0.18 -11.72 -8.72
CA TYR A 127 -0.26 -12.43 -7.52
C TYR A 127 -1.46 -13.34 -7.80
N GLN A 128 -2.45 -12.87 -8.57
CA GLN A 128 -3.58 -13.66 -9.00
C GLN A 128 -3.16 -14.95 -9.75
N ARG A 129 -2.22 -14.83 -10.70
CA ARG A 129 -1.70 -15.99 -11.47
C ARG A 129 -0.97 -16.98 -10.58
N LEU A 130 -0.31 -16.50 -9.53
CA LEU A 130 0.43 -17.29 -8.56
C LEU A 130 -0.45 -17.89 -7.45
N GLY A 131 -1.77 -17.64 -7.46
CA GLY A 131 -2.66 -18.09 -6.38
C GLY A 131 -2.47 -17.36 -5.05
N VAL A 132 -1.84 -16.18 -5.08
CA VAL A 132 -1.54 -15.36 -3.90
C VAL A 132 -2.57 -14.24 -3.77
N HIS A 133 -3.09 -14.03 -2.56
CA HIS A 133 -4.01 -12.95 -2.24
C HIS A 133 -3.23 -11.71 -1.82
N VAL A 134 -3.49 -10.56 -2.46
CA VAL A 134 -2.75 -9.34 -2.14
C VAL A 134 -3.52 -8.43 -1.19
N LEU A 135 -2.82 -7.87 -0.20
CA LEU A 135 -3.24 -6.72 0.59
C LEU A 135 -2.32 -5.54 0.27
N TRP A 136 -2.87 -4.48 -0.30
CA TRP A 136 -2.18 -3.22 -0.54
C TRP A 136 -2.55 -2.24 0.57
N LEU A 137 -1.54 -1.68 1.24
CA LEU A 137 -1.70 -0.67 2.27
C LEU A 137 -0.68 0.46 2.08
N SER A 138 -0.89 1.60 2.74
CA SER A 138 0.10 2.69 2.80
C SER A 138 0.46 3.01 4.24
N LEU A 139 1.55 3.74 4.44
CA LEU A 139 1.80 4.40 5.71
C LEU A 139 0.73 5.47 5.96
N PHE A 140 0.31 5.63 7.21
CA PHE A 140 -0.59 6.71 7.61
C PHE A 140 -0.05 8.08 7.18
N SER A 141 -0.94 8.92 6.65
CA SER A 141 -0.64 10.28 6.20
C SER A 141 -1.56 11.27 6.90
N THR A 142 -0.99 12.38 7.38
CA THR A 142 -1.75 13.50 7.95
C THR A 142 -2.76 14.11 6.96
N ARG A 143 -2.59 13.89 5.66
CA ARG A 143 -3.57 14.26 4.63
C ARG A 143 -4.97 13.69 4.89
N LEU A 144 -5.07 12.55 5.58
CA LEU A 144 -6.35 11.92 5.91
C LEU A 144 -7.18 12.69 6.94
N VAL A 145 -6.54 13.60 7.69
CA VAL A 145 -7.21 14.43 8.71
C VAL A 145 -7.33 15.90 8.28
N GLU A 146 -6.95 16.23 7.05
CA GLU A 146 -7.13 17.57 6.48
C GLU A 146 -8.56 17.76 5.97
N ASP A 147 -9.08 18.99 6.10
CA ASP A 147 -10.43 19.35 5.62
C ASP A 147 -10.64 19.06 4.13
N ARG A 148 -9.59 19.18 3.31
CA ARG A 148 -9.65 19.02 1.85
C ARG A 148 -8.78 17.87 1.36
N PHE A 149 -9.17 16.65 1.69
CA PHE A 149 -8.48 15.46 1.18
C PHE A 149 -8.75 15.23 -0.32
N SER A 150 -7.68 15.13 -1.10
CA SER A 150 -7.72 14.72 -2.51
C SER A 150 -7.03 13.36 -2.64
N PRO A 151 -7.77 12.27 -2.89
CA PRO A 151 -7.17 10.95 -3.09
C PRO A 151 -6.27 10.97 -4.35
N SER A 152 -5.08 10.39 -4.22
CA SER A 152 -4.16 10.11 -5.31
C SER A 152 -4.69 8.99 -6.22
N ALA A 153 -4.03 8.77 -7.36
CA ALA A 153 -4.46 7.75 -8.31
C ALA A 153 -4.44 6.33 -7.72
N TRP A 154 -3.44 5.99 -6.91
CA TRP A 154 -3.34 4.67 -6.27
C TRP A 154 -4.39 4.50 -5.16
N GLU A 155 -4.70 5.55 -4.41
CA GLU A 155 -5.75 5.56 -3.39
C GLU A 155 -7.12 5.29 -4.02
N LYS A 156 -7.41 5.94 -5.16
CA LYS A 156 -8.64 5.66 -5.94
C LYS A 156 -8.66 4.23 -6.48
N TRP A 157 -7.53 3.73 -6.94
CA TRP A 157 -7.41 2.34 -7.42
C TRP A 157 -7.66 1.35 -6.29
N CYS A 158 -7.05 1.52 -5.12
CA CYS A 158 -7.29 0.66 -3.96
C CYS A 158 -8.73 0.75 -3.48
N HIS A 159 -9.30 1.95 -3.42
CA HIS A 159 -10.70 2.16 -3.05
C HIS A 159 -11.64 1.34 -3.95
N ALA A 160 -11.43 1.35 -5.27
CA ALA A 160 -12.18 0.51 -6.20
C ALA A 160 -11.90 -1.00 -6.04
N THR A 161 -10.65 -1.37 -5.78
CA THR A 161 -10.22 -2.76 -5.57
C THR A 161 -10.88 -3.37 -4.33
N TYR A 162 -10.79 -2.71 -3.18
CA TYR A 162 -11.25 -3.22 -1.87
C TYR A 162 -12.67 -2.78 -1.49
N TYR A 163 -13.55 -2.65 -2.50
CA TYR A 163 -14.99 -2.37 -2.31
C TYR A 163 -15.25 -1.14 -1.43
N GLY A 164 -14.53 -0.05 -1.70
CA GLY A 164 -14.67 1.22 -1.01
C GLY A 164 -13.67 1.47 0.12
N ARG A 165 -12.59 0.70 0.21
CA ARG A 165 -11.60 0.77 1.31
C ARG A 165 -10.19 1.08 0.82
N VAL A 166 -9.44 1.83 1.63
CA VAL A 166 -7.99 1.98 1.50
C VAL A 166 -7.37 1.76 2.88
N TYR A 167 -6.40 0.86 2.98
CA TYR A 167 -5.78 0.48 4.25
C TYR A 167 -4.55 1.30 4.54
N TYR A 168 -4.42 1.74 5.79
CA TYR A 168 -3.25 2.44 6.29
C TYR A 168 -2.68 1.71 7.50
N TRP A 169 -1.37 1.51 7.51
CA TRP A 169 -0.68 0.84 8.61
C TRP A 169 -0.66 1.71 9.87
N VAL A 170 -1.00 1.11 11.01
CA VAL A 170 -0.96 1.72 12.34
C VAL A 170 0.31 1.28 13.06
N SER A 171 0.41 -0.01 13.39
CA SER A 171 1.58 -0.64 14.02
C SER A 171 1.45 -2.16 13.97
N GLY A 172 2.56 -2.90 13.95
CA GLY A 172 2.50 -4.37 13.93
C GLY A 172 1.64 -4.90 12.79
N LEU A 173 0.62 -5.69 13.12
CA LEU A 173 -0.38 -6.22 12.18
C LEU A 173 -1.65 -5.38 12.09
N ASP A 174 -1.72 -4.27 12.82
CA ASP A 174 -2.91 -3.45 12.89
C ASP A 174 -2.90 -2.41 11.75
N VAL A 175 -4.02 -2.40 11.01
CA VAL A 175 -4.27 -1.46 9.92
C VAL A 175 -5.64 -0.82 10.11
N ILE A 176 -5.79 0.42 9.67
CA ILE A 176 -7.07 1.13 9.70
C ILE A 176 -7.56 1.34 8.26
N PRO A 177 -8.78 0.89 7.92
CA PRO A 177 -9.33 1.14 6.61
C PRO A 177 -10.05 2.50 6.59
N TYR A 178 -9.91 3.22 5.49
CA TYR A 178 -10.63 4.45 5.22
C TYR A 178 -11.53 4.29 4.01
N HIS A 179 -12.71 4.89 4.10
CA HIS A 179 -13.61 5.11 2.98
C HIS A 179 -13.58 6.57 2.55
N PHE A 180 -13.63 6.84 1.25
CA PHE A 180 -13.66 8.21 0.72
C PHE A 180 -15.05 8.58 0.21
N SER A 181 -15.85 9.22 1.08
CA SER A 181 -17.19 9.71 0.75
C SER A 181 -17.15 11.01 -0.05
N ASP A 182 -18.29 11.38 -0.63
CA ASP A 182 -18.42 12.63 -1.38
C ASP A 182 -18.25 13.86 -0.49
N TYR A 183 -17.50 14.84 -1.00
CA TYR A 183 -17.28 16.12 -0.35
C TYR A 183 -18.20 17.19 -0.97
N LYS A 184 -18.93 17.95 -0.15
CA LYS A 184 -19.81 19.03 -0.62
C LYS A 184 -19.10 20.37 -0.56
N LEU A 185 -19.20 21.15 -1.64
CA LEU A 185 -18.74 22.53 -1.74
C LEU A 185 -19.96 23.45 -1.75
N TYR A 186 -19.97 24.46 -0.88
CA TYR A 186 -20.93 25.55 -0.98
C TYR A 186 -20.52 26.50 -2.11
N VAL A 187 -21.48 26.90 -2.92
CA VAL A 187 -21.31 27.92 -3.96
C VAL A 187 -21.95 29.20 -3.42
N GLU A 188 -21.10 30.19 -3.08
CA GLU A 188 -21.56 31.49 -2.55
C GLU A 188 -22.57 32.14 -3.50
N GLU A 189 -23.55 32.80 -2.90
CA GLU A 189 -24.51 33.61 -3.63
C GLU A 189 -23.84 34.90 -4.10
N SER A 190 -24.04 35.24 -5.37
CA SER A 190 -23.61 36.50 -5.95
C SER A 190 -24.77 37.16 -6.69
N THR A 191 -24.89 38.47 -6.53
CA THR A 191 -25.85 39.30 -7.26
C THR A 191 -25.13 40.30 -8.16
N TRP A 192 -25.70 40.58 -9.34
CA TRP A 192 -25.18 41.57 -10.27
C TRP A 192 -26.32 42.18 -11.10
N TYR A 193 -26.09 43.38 -11.63
CA TYR A 193 -27.06 44.10 -12.46
C TYR A 193 -26.68 43.99 -13.94
N GLU A 194 -27.66 43.67 -14.79
CA GLU A 194 -27.49 43.71 -16.26
C GLU A 194 -27.56 45.16 -16.78
N SER A 195 -27.14 45.40 -18.03
CA SER A 195 -27.13 46.75 -18.65
C SER A 195 -28.50 47.43 -18.73
N GLY A 196 -29.59 46.71 -18.46
CA GLY A 196 -30.96 47.24 -18.32
C GLY A 196 -31.43 47.49 -16.89
N GLY A 197 -30.57 47.36 -15.87
CA GLY A 197 -30.93 47.55 -14.46
C GLY A 197 -31.60 46.36 -13.78
N ASN A 198 -31.81 45.25 -14.50
CA ASN A 198 -32.35 44.01 -13.92
C ASN A 198 -31.30 43.34 -13.03
N GLU A 199 -31.66 43.06 -11.78
CA GLU A 199 -30.83 42.27 -10.87
C GLU A 199 -30.90 40.77 -11.22
N ARG A 200 -29.74 40.11 -11.19
CA ARG A 200 -29.58 38.66 -11.30
C ARG A 200 -28.90 38.16 -10.04
N SER A 201 -29.26 36.95 -9.62
CA SER A 201 -28.53 36.20 -8.61
C SER A 201 -28.16 34.80 -9.10
N ALA A 202 -27.02 34.29 -8.64
CA ALA A 202 -26.64 32.89 -8.79
C ALA A 202 -25.85 32.41 -7.55
N GLY A 203 -25.89 31.11 -7.26
CA GLY A 203 -25.25 30.53 -6.08
C GLY A 203 -26.26 30.10 -5.01
N GLY A 204 -25.84 29.99 -3.76
CA GLY A 204 -26.70 29.57 -2.64
C GLY A 204 -26.97 28.07 -2.56
N TYR A 205 -26.14 27.22 -3.20
CA TYR A 205 -26.35 25.76 -3.23
C TYR A 205 -25.08 24.96 -2.98
N TYR A 206 -25.26 23.70 -2.57
CA TYR A 206 -24.16 22.74 -2.43
C TYR A 206 -23.99 21.90 -3.70
N LYS A 207 -22.74 21.68 -4.11
CA LYS A 207 -22.37 20.72 -5.16
C LYS A 207 -21.33 19.72 -4.69
N PHE A 208 -21.32 18.52 -5.27
CA PHE A 208 -20.27 17.54 -4.97
C PHE A 208 -18.96 17.88 -5.68
N SER A 209 -17.86 17.78 -4.93
CA SER A 209 -16.52 17.96 -5.46
C SER A 209 -16.10 16.74 -6.29
N LYS A 210 -15.57 17.00 -7.49
CA LYS A 210 -14.92 15.96 -8.32
C LYS A 210 -13.50 15.63 -7.82
N ARG A 211 -12.90 16.52 -7.02
CA ARG A 211 -11.50 16.42 -6.55
C ARG A 211 -11.41 15.95 -5.09
N TYR A 212 -12.16 16.61 -4.22
CA TYR A 212 -12.09 16.40 -2.79
C TYR A 212 -13.04 15.29 -2.35
N LYS A 213 -12.64 14.56 -1.32
CA LYS A 213 -13.42 13.51 -0.66
C LYS A 213 -13.32 13.66 0.85
N THR A 214 -14.28 13.10 1.56
CA THR A 214 -14.29 13.05 3.03
C THR A 214 -13.77 11.68 3.47
N PRO A 215 -12.59 11.59 4.10
CA PRO A 215 -12.08 10.33 4.64
C PRO A 215 -12.86 9.92 5.89
N LEU A 216 -13.48 8.75 5.85
CA LEU A 216 -14.20 8.14 6.97
C LEU A 216 -13.43 6.91 7.44
N ALA A 217 -12.83 7.00 8.62
CA ALA A 217 -12.13 5.90 9.24
C ALA A 217 -13.11 4.80 9.67
N GLY A 218 -12.78 3.54 9.38
CA GLY A 218 -13.42 2.37 9.97
C GLY A 218 -12.77 2.01 11.31
N GLN A 219 -13.01 0.78 11.77
CA GLN A 219 -12.33 0.26 12.95
C GLN A 219 -10.96 -0.30 12.57
N THR A 220 -9.99 -0.21 13.49
CA THR A 220 -8.70 -0.90 13.34
C THR A 220 -8.93 -2.40 13.26
N VAL A 221 -8.26 -3.05 12.30
CA VAL A 221 -8.32 -4.50 12.06
C VAL A 221 -6.93 -5.08 11.99
N ASN A 222 -6.81 -6.33 12.42
CA ASN A 222 -5.58 -7.08 12.45
C ASN A 222 -5.45 -7.98 11.21
N ILE A 223 -4.37 -7.81 10.45
CA ILE A 223 -4.13 -8.54 9.18
C ILE A 223 -4.25 -10.06 9.35
N ALA A 224 -3.80 -10.63 10.46
CA ALA A 224 -3.77 -12.08 10.65
C ALA A 224 -5.11 -12.67 11.15
N LYS A 225 -6.05 -11.84 11.62
CA LYS A 225 -7.29 -12.29 12.29
C LYS A 225 -8.56 -11.85 11.56
N ASP A 226 -8.57 -10.63 11.06
CA ASP A 226 -9.81 -9.96 10.62
C ASP A 226 -9.97 -9.93 9.09
N PHE A 227 -9.02 -10.53 8.37
CA PHE A 227 -9.00 -10.58 6.91
C PHE A 227 -9.27 -11.98 6.38
N SER A 228 -9.82 -12.05 5.16
CA SER A 228 -10.14 -13.29 4.47
C SER A 228 -9.84 -13.18 2.96
N PRO A 229 -9.54 -14.31 2.28
CA PRO A 229 -9.35 -14.31 0.84
C PRO A 229 -10.64 -13.98 0.11
N LYS A 230 -10.55 -13.13 -0.92
CA LYS A 230 -11.68 -12.80 -1.80
C LYS A 230 -11.25 -12.74 -3.25
N ARG A 231 -12.03 -13.38 -4.13
CA ARG A 231 -11.93 -13.20 -5.58
C ARG A 231 -12.74 -11.98 -6.00
N LYS A 232 -12.11 -11.08 -6.75
CA LYS A 232 -12.73 -9.91 -7.34
C LYS A 232 -12.79 -10.09 -8.85
N ALA A 233 -13.98 -9.97 -9.42
CA ALA A 233 -14.17 -9.92 -10.86
C ALA A 233 -13.55 -8.63 -11.45
N ALA A 234 -13.13 -8.70 -12.71
CA ALA A 234 -12.64 -7.52 -13.41
C ALA A 234 -13.68 -6.39 -13.39
N TRP A 235 -13.23 -5.17 -13.20
CA TRP A 235 -14.08 -3.99 -13.13
C TRP A 235 -13.39 -2.80 -13.77
N ASN A 236 -14.14 -1.97 -14.47
CA ASN A 236 -13.60 -0.74 -15.04
C ASN A 236 -14.56 0.44 -14.83
N SER A 237 -13.98 1.63 -14.90
CA SER A 237 -14.66 2.91 -14.99
C SER A 237 -13.95 3.75 -16.06
N LYS A 238 -14.41 4.98 -16.27
CA LYS A 238 -13.77 5.91 -17.24
C LYS A 238 -12.28 6.15 -16.98
N THR A 239 -11.81 6.01 -15.74
CA THR A 239 -10.43 6.39 -15.35
C THR A 239 -9.66 5.31 -14.61
N ILE A 240 -10.31 4.19 -14.22
CA ILE A 240 -9.70 3.13 -13.42
C ILE A 240 -10.06 1.78 -14.02
N TYR A 241 -9.07 0.94 -14.22
CA TYR A 241 -9.22 -0.46 -14.58
C TYR A 241 -8.67 -1.34 -13.46
N ILE A 242 -9.52 -2.25 -12.98
CA ILE A 242 -9.17 -3.29 -12.01
C ILE A 242 -9.30 -4.64 -12.72
N PRO A 243 -8.25 -5.46 -12.79
CA PRO A 243 -8.33 -6.78 -13.38
C PRO A 243 -9.07 -7.75 -12.45
N GLU A 244 -9.39 -8.93 -12.96
CA GLU A 244 -9.72 -10.03 -12.06
C GLU A 244 -8.52 -10.29 -11.15
N CYS A 245 -8.76 -10.38 -9.84
CA CYS A 245 -7.69 -10.56 -8.86
C CYS A 245 -8.15 -11.25 -7.58
N SER A 246 -7.16 -11.79 -6.86
CA SER A 246 -7.28 -12.36 -5.52
C SER A 246 -6.79 -11.30 -4.54
N ILE A 247 -7.71 -10.79 -3.72
CA ILE A 247 -7.44 -9.79 -2.70
C ILE A 247 -7.61 -10.39 -1.31
N TYR A 248 -6.92 -9.80 -0.33
CA TYR A 248 -7.12 -10.11 1.08
C TYR A 248 -7.90 -8.95 1.70
N LEU A 249 -9.13 -9.21 2.15
CA LEU A 249 -10.11 -8.18 2.51
C LEU A 249 -10.56 -8.36 3.96
N ASP A 250 -10.68 -7.26 4.69
CA ASP A 250 -11.22 -7.28 6.05
C ASP A 250 -12.72 -7.65 6.10
N GLY A 251 -13.16 -8.16 7.25
CA GLY A 251 -14.54 -8.59 7.49
C GLY A 251 -15.54 -7.49 7.85
N GLN A 252 -15.15 -6.21 7.94
CA GLN A 252 -16.07 -5.16 8.36
C GLN A 252 -17.16 -4.93 7.30
N SER A 253 -18.40 -4.76 7.75
CA SER A 253 -19.48 -4.19 6.94
C SER A 253 -19.14 -2.76 6.51
N ALA A 254 -19.75 -2.28 5.41
CA ALA A 254 -19.64 -0.88 5.04
C ALA A 254 -20.13 0.03 6.17
N TRP A 255 -19.24 0.86 6.74
CA TRP A 255 -19.56 1.77 7.86
C TRP A 255 -19.97 3.18 7.40
N TRP A 256 -19.84 3.46 6.11
CA TRP A 256 -20.09 4.76 5.47
C TRP A 256 -21.53 4.90 4.91
N SER A 257 -22.42 3.97 5.24
CA SER A 257 -23.81 3.94 4.76
C SER A 257 -24.82 4.26 5.87
N LYS A 258 -24.39 4.99 6.91
CA LYS A 258 -25.25 5.44 8.01
C LYS A 258 -25.78 6.86 7.76
#